data_AF-A0A535D082-F1
#
_entry.id   AF-A0A535D082-F1
#
_cell.length_a   1.000
_cell.length_b   1.000
_cell.length_c   1.000
_cell.angle_alpha   90.00
_cell.angle_beta   90.00
_cell.angle_gamma   90.00
#
_symmetry.space_group_name_H-M   'P 1'
#
loop_
_entity.id
_entity.type
_entity.pdbx_description
1 polymer ?
#
loop_
_entity_poly.entity_id
_entity_poly.type
_entity_poly.pdbx_seq_one_letter_code
_entity_poly.pdbx_strand_id
1 'polypeptide(L)' 'MSTAITVRDVPDETKDELAARAARSGRSLQEYLRMRLIELATKPDAGELVARIRERKSTTRSHISIERILEYRDRDRR' A
#
# COMPACT_ATOMS: atom_id res chain seq x y z
N MET A 1 1.00 -12.15 19.47
CA MET A 1 2.34 -12.76 19.54
C MET A 1 3.33 -11.81 18.89
N SER A 2 4.47 -11.53 19.52
CA SER A 2 5.55 -10.77 18.88
C SER A 2 6.30 -11.68 17.91
N THR A 3 6.49 -11.22 16.68
CA THR A 3 7.30 -11.93 15.66
C THR A 3 8.55 -11.12 15.41
N ALA A 4 9.72 -11.76 15.55
CA ALA A 4 11.01 -11.14 15.26
C ALA A 4 11.49 -11.56 13.87
N ILE A 5 12.05 -10.61 13.13
CA ILE A 5 12.66 -10.84 11.81
C ILE A 5 14.12 -10.41 11.88
N THR A 6 15.02 -11.28 11.45
CA THR A 6 16.46 -10.98 11.34
C THR A 6 16.84 -11.02 9.87
N VAL A 7 17.38 -9.90 9.36
CA VAL A 7 17.94 -9.81 8.02
C VAL A 7 19.45 -9.96 8.14
N ARG A 8 20.02 -10.95 7.45
CA ARG A 8 21.47 -11.24 7.48
C ARG A 8 22.16 -10.57 6.29
N ASP A 9 23.46 -10.38 6.43
CA ASP A 9 24.35 -9.93 5.35
C ASP A 9 23.92 -8.59 4.71
N VAL A 10 23.38 -7.67 5.53
CA VAL A 10 23.08 -6.31 5.10
C VAL A 10 24.39 -5.52 5.03
N PRO A 11 24.77 -4.95 3.88
CA PRO A 11 25.96 -4.11 3.78
C PRO A 11 25.90 -2.94 4.78
N ASP A 12 27.02 -2.62 5.41
CA ASP A 12 27.09 -1.57 6.43
C ASP A 12 26.59 -0.23 5.91
N GLU A 13 26.96 0.13 4.67
CA GLU A 13 26.49 1.34 3.99
C GLU A 13 24.96 1.41 3.89
N THR A 14 24.30 0.27 3.67
CA THR A 14 22.84 0.20 3.56
C THR A 14 22.20 0.35 4.94
N LYS A 15 22.75 -0.34 5.95
CA LYS A 15 22.31 -0.20 7.35
C LYS A 15 22.43 1.25 7.81
N ASP A 16 23.53 1.90 7.51
CA ASP A 16 23.85 3.24 7.98
C ASP A 16 22.97 4.29 7.30
N GLU A 17 22.72 4.17 5.99
CA GLU A 17 21.77 5.04 5.30
C GLU A 17 20.35 4.86 5.88
N LEU A 18 19.91 3.62 6.12
CA LEU A 18 18.61 3.35 6.75
C LEU A 18 18.50 3.94 8.16
N ALA A 19 19.57 3.84 8.96
CA ALA A 19 19.64 4.47 10.28
C ALA A 19 19.57 5.99 10.18
N ALA A 20 20.26 6.59 9.20
CA ALA A 20 20.19 8.02 8.95
C ALA A 20 18.77 8.45 8.53
N ARG A 21 18.07 7.67 7.69
CA ARG A 21 16.65 7.94 7.34
C ARG A 21 15.75 7.88 8.57
N ALA A 22 15.95 6.86 9.41
CA ALA A 22 15.20 6.67 10.64
C ALA A 22 15.38 7.89 11.57
N ALA A 23 16.64 8.31 11.79
CA ALA A 23 16.98 9.47 12.59
C ALA A 23 16.35 10.76 12.05
N ARG A 24 16.42 11.00 10.72
CA ARG A 24 15.75 12.15 10.06
C ARG A 24 14.23 12.17 10.27
N SER A 25 13.63 10.99 10.44
CA SER A 25 12.19 10.85 10.73
C SER A 25 11.85 10.82 12.23
N GLY A 26 12.83 11.00 13.12
CA GLY A 26 12.63 10.95 14.57
C GLY A 26 12.29 9.56 15.11
N ARG A 27 12.72 8.50 14.43
CA ARG A 27 12.36 7.10 14.72
C ARG A 27 13.61 6.26 14.98
N SER A 28 13.45 5.21 15.77
CA SER A 28 14.48 4.17 15.86
C SER A 28 14.56 3.39 14.53
N LEU A 29 15.72 2.78 14.25
CA LEU A 29 15.90 1.96 13.04
C LEU A 29 14.87 0.82 12.98
N GLN A 30 14.59 0.16 14.11
CA GLN A 30 13.60 -0.93 14.18
C GLN A 30 12.18 -0.43 13.85
N GLU A 31 11.78 0.71 14.41
CA GLU A 31 10.47 1.34 14.14
C GLU A 31 10.33 1.71 12.66
N TYR A 32 11.37 2.33 12.08
CA TYR A 32 11.42 2.70 10.68
C TYR A 32 11.29 1.49 9.75
N LEU A 33 12.06 0.44 10.00
CA LEU A 33 12.01 -0.79 9.19
C LEU A 33 10.68 -1.52 9.32
N ARG A 34 10.11 -1.59 10.53
CA ARG A 34 8.79 -2.19 10.75
C ARG A 34 7.72 -1.51 9.89
N MET A 35 7.67 -0.18 9.91
CA MET A 35 6.73 0.56 9.06
C MET A 35 6.99 0.30 7.58
N ARG A 36 8.25 0.29 7.15
CA ARG A 36 8.58 0.05 5.75
C ARG A 36 8.18 -1.36 5.27
N LEU A 37 8.31 -2.37 6.13
CA LEU A 37 7.85 -3.73 5.84
C LEU A 37 6.32 -3.81 5.78
N ILE A 38 5.60 -3.10 6.64
CA ILE A 38 4.13 -3.02 6.58
C ILE A 38 3.68 -2.33 5.29
N GLU A 39 4.32 -1.23 4.91
CA GLU A 39 4.06 -0.53 3.64
C GLU A 39 4.32 -1.42 2.43
N LEU A 40 5.37 -2.24 2.49
CA LEU A 40 5.70 -3.19 1.44
C LEU A 40 4.61 -4.27 1.33
N ALA A 41 4.17 -4.83 2.46
CA ALA A 41 3.15 -5.87 2.49
C ALA A 41 1.73 -5.36 2.15
N THR A 42 1.45 -4.07 2.38
CA THR A 42 0.13 -3.47 2.11
C THR A 42 -0.07 -3.11 0.64
N LYS A 43 1.01 -2.97 -0.15
CA LYS A 43 0.92 -2.73 -1.59
C LYS A 43 0.95 -4.07 -2.33
N PRO A 44 -0.19 -4.55 -2.86
CA PRO A 44 -0.17 -5.73 -3.72
C PRO A 44 0.73 -5.46 -4.92
N ASP A 45 1.40 -6.51 -5.40
CA ASP A 45 2.10 -6.44 -6.68
C ASP A 45 1.13 -5.94 -7.77
N ALA A 46 1.64 -5.25 -8.80
CA ALA A 46 0.78 -4.71 -9.85
C ALA A 46 -0.06 -5.82 -10.53
N GLY A 47 0.50 -7.02 -10.68
CA GLY A 47 -0.23 -8.19 -11.18
C GLY A 47 -1.33 -8.66 -10.23
N GLU A 48 -1.03 -8.74 -8.93
CA GLU A 48 -2.02 -9.09 -7.89
C GLU A 48 -3.15 -8.07 -7.80
N LEU A 49 -2.83 -6.77 -7.92
CA LEU A 49 -3.81 -5.71 -7.95
C LEU A 49 -4.76 -5.86 -9.14
N VAL A 50 -4.23 -6.11 -10.34
CA VAL A 50 -5.03 -6.34 -11.55
C VAL A 50 -5.93 -7.56 -11.39
N ALA A 51 -5.41 -8.65 -10.82
CA ALA A 51 -6.19 -9.86 -10.54
C ALA A 51 -7.36 -9.56 -9.57
N ARG A 52 -7.09 -8.87 -8.46
CA ARG A 52 -8.13 -8.45 -7.49
C ARG A 52 -9.17 -7.53 -8.11
N ILE A 53 -8.78 -6.60 -8.98
CA ILE A 53 -9.71 -5.72 -9.70
C ILE A 53 -10.63 -6.55 -10.60
N ARG A 54 -10.09 -7.52 -11.35
CA ARG A 54 -10.88 -8.39 -12.24
C ARG A 54 -11.88 -9.22 -11.45
N GLU A 55 -11.43 -9.86 -10.36
CA GLU A 55 -12.28 -10.64 -9.48
C GLU A 55 -13.40 -9.80 -8.87
N ARG A 56 -13.07 -8.60 -8.36
CA ARG A 56 -14.08 -7.69 -7.81
C ARG A 56 -15.11 -7.29 -8.86
N LYS A 57 -14.67 -6.98 -10.09
CA LYS A 57 -15.59 -6.63 -11.18
C LYS A 57 -16.51 -7.81 -11.54
N SER A 58 -16.02 -9.05 -11.57
CA SER A 58 -16.86 -10.21 -11.84
C SER A 58 -17.90 -10.47 -10.74
N THR A 59 -17.55 -10.22 -9.48
CA THR A 59 -18.42 -10.50 -8.33
C THR A 59 -19.46 -9.41 -8.11
N THR A 60 -19.06 -8.13 -8.22
CA THR A 60 -19.95 -7.02 -7.86
C THR A 60 -21.09 -6.81 -8.87
N ARG A 61 -20.94 -7.23 -10.15
CA ARG A 61 -21.94 -7.11 -11.26
C ARG A 61 -22.69 -5.76 -11.39
N SER A 62 -22.30 -4.75 -10.63
CA SER A 62 -22.87 -3.42 -10.69
C SER A 62 -22.24 -2.68 -11.86
N HIS A 63 -23.06 -2.42 -12.86
CA HIS A 63 -22.73 -1.60 -14.02
C HIS A 63 -23.60 -0.35 -13.94
N ILE A 64 -22.97 0.80 -13.76
CA ILE A 64 -23.63 2.10 -13.92
C ILE A 64 -23.20 2.67 -15.26
N SER A 65 -24.18 3.05 -16.08
CA SER A 65 -23.90 3.65 -17.38
C SER A 65 -23.44 5.10 -17.20
N ILE A 66 -22.77 5.64 -18.22
CA ILE A 66 -22.30 7.03 -18.21
C ILE A 66 -23.50 7.98 -18.08
N GLU A 67 -24.59 7.68 -18.79
CA GLU A 67 -25.83 8.46 -18.76
C GLU A 67 -26.40 8.53 -17.33
N ARG A 68 -26.36 7.41 -16.61
CA ARG A 68 -26.85 7.32 -15.22
C ARG A 68 -25.94 8.07 -14.24
N ILE A 69 -24.63 8.08 -14.46
CA ILE A 69 -23.68 8.90 -13.67
C ILE A 69 -23.99 10.38 -13.87
N LEU A 70 -24.18 10.82 -15.12
CA LEU A 70 -24.49 12.21 -15.46
C LEU A 70 -25.84 12.64 -14.87
N GLU A 71 -26.84 11.77 -14.93
CA GLU A 71 -28.16 12.00 -14.34
C GLU A 71 -28.07 12.23 -12.82
N TYR A 72 -27.33 11.40 -12.08
CA TYR A 72 -27.14 11.59 -10.63
C TYR A 72 -26.39 12.89 -10.30
N ARG A 73 -25.34 13.21 -11.07
CA ARG A 73 -24.59 14.47 -10.89
C ARG A 73 -25.49 15.69 -11.11
N ASP A 74 -26.31 15.66 -12.14
CA ASP A 74 -27.15 16.80 -12.52
C ASP A 74 -28.36 16.98 -11.56
N ARG A 75 -28.78 15.92 -10.86
CA ARG A 75 -29.76 16.01 -9.76
C ARG A 75 -29.23 16.75 -8.54
N ASP A 76 -27.97 16.54 -8.16
CA ASP A 76 -27.35 17.22 -7.00
C ASP A 76 -27.12 18.72 -7.23
N ARG A 77 -27.19 19.19 -8.49
CA ARG A 77 -26.97 20.59 -8.87
C ARG A 77 -28.25 21.43 -8.97
N ARG A 78 -29.43 20.84 -8.74
CA ARG A 78 -30.73 21.54 -8.73
C ARG A 78 -31.24 21.68 -7.30
#